data_AF-A0A942YET6-F1
#
_entry.id   AF-A0A942YET6-F1
#
_cell.length_a   1.000
_cell.length_b   1.000
_cell.length_c   1.000
_cell.angle_alpha   90.00
_cell.angle_beta   90.00
_cell.angle_gamma   90.00
#
_symmetry.space_group_name_H-M   'P 1'
#
loop_
_entity.id
_entity.type
_entity.pdbx_description
1 polymer ?
#
loop_
_entity_poly.entity_id
_entity_poly.type
_entity_poly.pdbx_seq_one_letter_code
_entity_poly.pdbx_strand_id
1 'polypeptide(L)'
;MEEYSYIGIAAVVLIAAAVLIRPARVAIAERPLSVRRRTDGVVAIVAGLLALAVVIVYLGGPVLSAVRELPVFDSNPIGRARVTVMFLAAVMAGVGFGRLVEARALRDELAAWRTAGVARRVGRVLGILVVLVFATGVGLQTALALDPVPEEWVHRTKLEVLAVGLVGIASAVLVLAVWLLRSRIVMVVAAVGVAALVAVPSIIATQPWWPIAPTSTFYPSTPAIDYLQEHVTDQDRYAATGSAMLPGSSSYYGIREVTGHAFQTAEWKELMRSVDPDTYPTATYLSLEPNLMPALSSSGVLDRLSTKYLVADPSAPLAGRTEDGAARTTWTDLTADRSSVDSASHTGPVNGITFTGPPAATTSAEGMTLTVSVIADGSGETLASTTSWVPGLGGPRNVALQGSTIPADTSWHLRITVTGQDKLVPIGTDDDGHAVVSLTRPTDDGTTVVHTGDATIYERGGALDRVRWASDQVVRTSSKARVDTLSDQSLPDDTVVLSERSDHRAETGGTARVTLRPGDVNGTTADVDATGDGWLVVADSLQRPGWTATVDGEPVDLVAADDAGAAVWVTAGEHRVELRYSVPGAHLGYALTIGSVVVVAAACVLFSVRRRRGGRRPDGTTP
;
A
#
# COMPACT_ATOMS: atom_id res chain seq x y z
N MET A 1 1.02 -6.43 -6.82
CA MET A 1 0.22 -6.86 -7.98
C MET A 1 -0.83 -7.85 -7.51
N GLU A 2 -2.10 -7.73 -7.92
CA GLU A 2 -3.13 -8.76 -7.67
C GLU A 2 -2.98 -9.87 -8.72
N GLU A 3 -2.05 -10.79 -8.49
CA GLU A 3 -1.62 -11.74 -9.52
C GLU A 3 -2.52 -12.98 -9.61
N TYR A 4 -3.28 -13.29 -8.55
CA TYR A 4 -3.98 -14.56 -8.41
C TYR A 4 -5.51 -14.41 -8.39
N SER A 5 -6.20 -15.21 -9.20
CA SER A 5 -7.66 -15.39 -9.17
C SER A 5 -7.99 -16.84 -9.48
N TYR A 6 -8.93 -17.44 -8.73
CA TYR A 6 -9.21 -18.87 -8.84
C TYR A 6 -10.70 -19.16 -9.06
N ILE A 7 -11.01 -19.93 -10.10
CA ILE A 7 -12.31 -20.58 -10.31
C ILE A 7 -12.06 -22.08 -10.49
N GLY A 8 -12.54 -22.90 -9.56
CA GLY A 8 -12.43 -24.35 -9.66
C GLY A 8 -13.27 -24.93 -10.81
N ILE A 9 -12.78 -25.98 -11.45
CA ILE A 9 -13.45 -26.66 -12.56
C ILE A 9 -14.86 -27.17 -12.19
N ALA A 10 -15.09 -27.55 -10.93
CA ALA A 10 -16.41 -27.95 -10.44
C ALA A 10 -17.41 -26.77 -10.49
N ALA A 11 -16.96 -25.55 -10.18
CA ALA A 11 -17.78 -24.34 -10.33
C ALA A 11 -18.07 -24.04 -11.81
N VAL A 12 -17.10 -24.27 -12.71
CA VAL A 12 -17.30 -24.16 -14.16
C VAL A 12 -18.37 -25.16 -14.65
N VAL A 13 -18.35 -26.40 -14.15
CA VAL A 13 -19.38 -27.40 -14.45
C VAL A 13 -20.76 -26.94 -13.95
N LEU A 14 -20.83 -26.32 -12.77
CA LEU A 14 -22.08 -25.71 -12.29
C LEU A 14 -22.54 -24.54 -13.16
N ILE A 15 -21.64 -23.68 -13.64
CA ILE A 15 -21.97 -22.61 -14.58
C ILE A 15 -22.54 -23.20 -15.89
N ALA A 16 -21.94 -24.27 -16.41
CA ALA A 16 -22.48 -25.00 -17.56
C ALA A 16 -23.87 -25.56 -17.24
N ALA A 17 -24.09 -26.14 -16.06
CA ALA A 17 -25.41 -26.60 -15.62
C ALA A 17 -26.43 -25.45 -15.53
N ALA A 18 -25.97 -24.25 -15.13
CA ALA A 18 -26.76 -23.03 -15.12
C ALA A 18 -27.15 -22.51 -16.50
N VAL A 19 -26.53 -23.00 -17.57
CA VAL A 19 -26.93 -22.68 -18.95
C VAL A 19 -27.79 -23.81 -19.53
N LEU A 20 -27.42 -25.06 -19.26
CA LEU A 20 -27.97 -26.25 -19.93
C LEU A 20 -29.22 -26.84 -19.26
N ILE A 21 -29.30 -26.84 -17.92
CA ILE A 21 -30.35 -27.53 -17.16
C ILE A 21 -31.47 -26.54 -16.82
N ARG A 22 -32.74 -26.90 -17.07
CA ARG A 22 -33.89 -26.08 -16.69
C ARG A 22 -34.50 -26.52 -15.35
N PRO A 23 -35.01 -25.60 -14.52
CA PRO A 23 -35.68 -25.95 -13.27
C PRO A 23 -36.98 -26.74 -13.54
N ALA A 24 -37.33 -27.64 -12.62
CA ALA A 24 -38.58 -28.39 -12.66
C ALA A 24 -39.79 -27.42 -12.56
N ARG A 25 -40.70 -27.46 -13.55
CA ARG A 25 -41.84 -26.52 -13.66
C ARG A 25 -42.85 -26.59 -12.50
N VAL A 26 -42.78 -27.60 -11.63
CA VAL A 26 -43.75 -27.83 -10.56
C VAL A 26 -43.72 -26.71 -9.51
N ALA A 27 -42.57 -26.11 -9.21
CA ALA A 27 -42.48 -24.97 -8.28
C ALA A 27 -42.83 -23.60 -8.91
N ILE A 28 -42.96 -23.57 -10.24
CA ILE A 28 -43.12 -22.33 -11.02
C ILE A 28 -44.57 -22.18 -11.52
N ALA A 29 -45.36 -23.27 -11.58
CA ALA A 29 -46.78 -23.33 -11.96
C ALA A 29 -47.68 -22.32 -11.23
N GLU A 30 -47.42 -22.11 -9.94
CA GLU A 30 -48.24 -21.29 -9.05
C GLU A 30 -47.83 -19.81 -8.98
N ARG A 31 -46.73 -19.42 -9.65
CA ARG A 31 -46.20 -18.05 -9.61
C ARG A 31 -46.73 -17.20 -10.76
N PRO A 32 -47.06 -15.90 -10.53
CA PRO A 32 -47.52 -14.98 -11.57
C PRO A 32 -46.57 -14.92 -12.77
N LEU A 33 -47.11 -14.74 -13.98
CA LEU A 33 -46.35 -14.64 -15.24
C LEU A 33 -45.23 -13.59 -15.21
N SER A 34 -45.40 -12.51 -14.43
CA SER A 34 -44.40 -11.45 -14.22
C SER A 34 -43.18 -11.93 -13.44
N VAL A 35 -43.36 -12.82 -12.45
CA VAL A 35 -42.28 -13.41 -11.65
C VAL A 35 -41.47 -14.40 -12.49
N ARG A 36 -42.16 -15.20 -13.31
CA ARG A 36 -41.54 -16.15 -14.26
C ARG A 36 -40.60 -15.48 -15.26
N ARG A 37 -41.06 -14.43 -15.94
CA ARG A 37 -40.26 -13.67 -16.91
C ARG A 37 -39.05 -12.98 -16.26
N ARG A 38 -39.17 -12.54 -14.99
CA ARG A 38 -38.05 -11.94 -14.24
C ARG A 38 -36.96 -12.96 -13.92
N THR A 39 -37.29 -14.16 -13.46
CA THR A 39 -36.29 -15.20 -13.13
C THR A 39 -35.48 -15.68 -14.35
N ASP A 40 -36.13 -15.87 -15.51
CA ASP A 40 -35.43 -16.30 -16.73
C ASP A 40 -34.54 -15.17 -17.31
N GLY A 41 -34.95 -13.91 -17.16
CA GLY A 41 -34.18 -12.75 -17.60
C GLY A 41 -32.90 -12.51 -16.79
N VAL A 42 -32.94 -12.74 -15.48
CA VAL A 42 -31.78 -12.54 -14.59
C VAL A 42 -30.60 -13.44 -14.97
N VAL A 43 -30.83 -14.71 -15.30
CA VAL A 43 -29.73 -15.62 -15.68
C VAL A 43 -29.08 -15.20 -16.99
N ALA A 44 -29.86 -14.76 -17.97
CA ALA A 44 -29.33 -14.24 -19.24
C ALA A 44 -28.52 -12.95 -19.02
N ILE A 45 -28.99 -12.06 -18.14
CA ILE A 45 -28.28 -10.82 -17.77
C ILE A 45 -26.94 -11.16 -17.08
N VAL A 46 -26.96 -12.01 -16.05
CA VAL A 46 -25.75 -12.38 -15.31
C VAL A 46 -24.75 -13.11 -16.21
N ALA A 47 -25.21 -14.03 -17.06
CA ALA A 47 -24.36 -14.71 -18.03
C ALA A 47 -23.75 -13.75 -19.07
N GLY A 48 -24.54 -12.78 -19.55
CA GLY A 48 -24.06 -11.74 -20.47
C GLY A 48 -23.03 -10.82 -19.82
N LEU A 49 -23.28 -10.39 -18.58
CA LEU A 49 -22.33 -9.61 -17.78
C LEU A 49 -21.05 -10.41 -17.50
N LEU A 50 -21.17 -11.70 -17.20
CA LEU A 50 -20.01 -12.58 -16.99
C LEU A 50 -19.17 -12.70 -18.26
N ALA A 51 -19.81 -12.93 -19.41
CA ALA A 51 -19.12 -13.00 -20.70
C ALA A 51 -18.42 -11.67 -21.04
N LEU A 52 -19.10 -10.54 -20.85
CA LEU A 52 -18.52 -9.22 -21.05
C LEU A 52 -17.32 -8.97 -20.11
N ALA A 53 -17.45 -9.31 -18.84
CA ALA A 53 -16.38 -9.17 -17.86
C ALA A 53 -15.17 -10.06 -18.20
N VAL A 54 -15.39 -11.31 -18.63
CA VAL A 54 -14.31 -12.19 -19.10
C VAL A 54 -13.62 -11.62 -20.33
N VAL A 55 -14.38 -11.08 -21.29
CA VAL A 55 -13.80 -10.42 -22.47
C VAL A 55 -12.91 -9.25 -22.07
N ILE A 56 -13.43 -8.34 -21.24
CA ILE A 56 -12.70 -7.15 -20.80
C ILE A 56 -11.42 -7.55 -20.03
N VAL A 57 -11.49 -8.54 -19.15
CA VAL A 57 -10.39 -8.88 -18.21
C VAL A 57 -9.34 -9.81 -18.82
N TYR A 58 -9.74 -10.83 -19.60
CA TYR A 58 -8.85 -11.89 -20.05
C TYR A 58 -8.60 -11.91 -21.57
N LEU A 59 -9.54 -11.43 -22.39
CA LEU A 59 -9.39 -11.44 -23.86
C LEU A 59 -8.94 -10.07 -24.41
N GLY A 60 -9.31 -8.97 -23.74
CA GLY A 60 -8.95 -7.61 -24.13
C GLY A 60 -9.58 -7.14 -25.46
N GLY A 61 -8.77 -6.46 -26.27
CA GLY A 61 -9.16 -5.97 -27.60
C GLY A 61 -10.02 -4.70 -27.59
N PRO A 62 -10.79 -4.43 -28.67
CA PRO A 62 -11.51 -3.17 -28.86
C PRO A 62 -12.52 -2.84 -27.73
N VAL A 63 -13.10 -3.87 -27.11
CA VAL A 63 -14.04 -3.71 -26.01
C VAL A 63 -13.33 -3.17 -24.77
N LEU A 64 -12.16 -3.73 -24.43
CA LEU A 64 -11.35 -3.22 -23.33
C LEU A 64 -10.84 -1.80 -23.62
N SER A 65 -10.39 -1.53 -24.85
CA SER A 65 -9.99 -0.18 -25.27
C SER A 65 -11.11 0.84 -25.04
N ALA A 66 -12.34 0.53 -25.46
CA ALA A 66 -13.48 1.42 -25.25
C ALA A 66 -13.82 1.62 -23.76
N VAL A 67 -13.70 0.58 -22.93
CA VAL A 67 -13.97 0.68 -21.48
C VAL A 67 -12.92 1.50 -20.75
N ARG A 68 -11.65 1.46 -21.18
CA ARG A 68 -10.58 2.27 -20.57
C ARG A 68 -10.72 3.77 -20.82
N GLU A 69 -11.47 4.17 -21.84
CA GLU A 69 -11.77 5.58 -22.10
C GLU A 69 -12.94 6.12 -21.25
N LEU A 70 -13.64 5.26 -20.51
CA LEU A 70 -14.76 5.68 -19.66
C LEU A 70 -14.25 6.27 -18.34
N PRO A 71 -14.85 7.38 -17.85
CA PRO A 71 -14.55 7.91 -16.52
C PRO A 71 -14.67 6.80 -15.46
N VAL A 72 -13.77 6.79 -14.47
CA VAL A 72 -13.65 5.80 -13.38
C VAL A 72 -12.83 4.54 -13.76
N PHE A 73 -12.83 4.15 -15.04
CA PHE A 73 -12.07 2.99 -15.52
C PHE A 73 -10.72 3.37 -16.14
N ASP A 74 -10.57 4.62 -16.55
CA ASP A 74 -9.34 5.24 -17.08
C ASP A 74 -8.18 5.23 -16.07
N SER A 75 -8.48 5.31 -14.77
CA SER A 75 -7.47 5.30 -13.70
C SER A 75 -7.40 3.99 -12.90
N ASN A 76 -8.14 2.94 -13.28
CA ASN A 76 -8.25 1.70 -12.50
C ASN A 76 -7.54 0.51 -13.19
N PRO A 77 -6.59 -0.17 -12.53
CA PRO A 77 -5.98 -1.37 -13.08
C PRO A 77 -7.03 -2.43 -13.41
N ILE A 78 -7.17 -2.79 -14.69
CA ILE A 78 -8.20 -3.74 -15.14
C ILE A 78 -8.12 -5.10 -14.43
N GLY A 79 -6.93 -5.47 -13.92
CA GLY A 79 -6.74 -6.67 -13.11
C GLY A 79 -7.71 -6.77 -11.92
N ARG A 80 -8.08 -5.65 -11.30
CA ARG A 80 -9.04 -5.63 -10.18
C ARG A 80 -10.44 -6.09 -10.58
N ALA A 81 -10.83 -5.90 -11.85
CA ALA A 81 -12.12 -6.34 -12.35
C ALA A 81 -12.26 -7.87 -12.40
N ARG A 82 -11.18 -8.64 -12.14
CA ARG A 82 -11.27 -10.08 -11.85
C ARG A 82 -12.27 -10.38 -10.73
N VAL A 83 -12.42 -9.51 -9.73
CA VAL A 83 -13.43 -9.69 -8.65
C VAL A 83 -14.86 -9.74 -9.21
N THR A 84 -15.15 -8.93 -10.24
CA THR A 84 -16.45 -8.90 -10.91
C THR A 84 -16.68 -10.20 -11.68
N VAL A 85 -15.65 -10.73 -12.35
CA VAL A 85 -15.71 -12.05 -12.99
C VAL A 85 -16.00 -13.13 -11.95
N MET A 86 -15.27 -13.15 -10.83
CA MET A 86 -15.45 -14.14 -9.75
C MET A 86 -16.86 -14.05 -9.15
N PHE A 87 -17.36 -12.86 -8.87
CA PHE A 87 -18.70 -12.64 -8.33
C PHE A 87 -19.78 -13.17 -9.28
N LEU A 88 -19.73 -12.79 -10.56
CA LEU A 88 -20.71 -13.23 -11.56
C LEU A 88 -20.63 -14.73 -11.81
N ALA A 89 -19.43 -15.30 -11.81
CA ALA A 89 -19.20 -16.74 -11.91
C ALA A 89 -19.78 -17.49 -10.70
N ALA A 90 -19.59 -16.97 -9.48
CA ALA A 90 -20.16 -17.54 -8.26
C ALA A 90 -21.71 -17.50 -8.27
N VAL A 91 -22.31 -16.39 -8.73
CA VAL A 91 -23.77 -16.29 -8.92
C VAL A 91 -24.26 -17.33 -9.92
N MET A 92 -23.59 -17.47 -11.07
CA MET A 92 -23.94 -18.48 -12.07
C MET A 92 -23.77 -19.92 -11.55
N ALA A 93 -22.69 -20.20 -10.82
CA ALA A 93 -22.48 -21.49 -10.18
C ALA A 93 -23.56 -21.79 -9.14
N GLY A 94 -23.99 -20.80 -8.35
CA GLY A 94 -25.10 -20.91 -7.40
C GLY A 94 -26.44 -21.20 -8.10
N VAL A 95 -26.71 -20.56 -9.25
CA VAL A 95 -27.87 -20.88 -10.10
C VAL A 95 -27.77 -22.31 -10.63
N GLY A 96 -26.58 -22.75 -11.03
CA GLY A 96 -26.30 -24.12 -11.47
C GLY A 96 -26.55 -25.15 -10.37
N PHE A 97 -26.11 -24.84 -9.15
CA PHE A 97 -26.37 -25.66 -7.97
C PHE A 97 -27.87 -25.72 -7.64
N GLY A 98 -28.58 -24.60 -7.74
CA GLY A 98 -30.05 -24.58 -7.61
C GLY A 98 -30.74 -25.48 -8.65
N ARG A 99 -30.24 -25.49 -9.89
CA ARG A 99 -30.73 -26.37 -10.96
C ARG A 99 -30.36 -27.83 -10.78
N LEU A 100 -29.29 -28.14 -10.05
CA LEU A 100 -28.96 -29.50 -9.63
C LEU A 100 -29.99 -30.01 -8.61
N VAL A 101 -30.31 -29.20 -7.60
CA VAL A 101 -31.24 -29.57 -6.53
C VAL A 101 -32.70 -29.57 -7.00
N GLU A 102 -33.07 -28.71 -7.96
CA GLU A 102 -34.41 -28.64 -8.55
C GLU A 102 -34.46 -29.15 -10.00
N ALA A 103 -33.59 -30.11 -10.35
CA ALA A 103 -33.41 -30.57 -11.72
C ALA A 103 -34.71 -31.16 -12.32
N ARG A 104 -35.05 -30.72 -13.54
CA ARG A 104 -36.06 -31.39 -14.36
C ARG A 104 -35.47 -32.68 -14.93
N ALA A 105 -36.21 -33.79 -14.90
CA ALA A 105 -35.73 -35.04 -15.49
C ALA A 105 -35.49 -34.90 -17.00
N LEU A 106 -34.43 -35.52 -17.53
CA LEU A 106 -34.08 -35.51 -18.95
C LEU A 106 -35.27 -35.88 -19.86
N ARG A 107 -36.09 -36.87 -19.45
CA ARG A 107 -37.28 -37.30 -20.21
C ARG A 107 -38.29 -36.16 -20.39
N ASP A 108 -38.57 -35.41 -19.33
CA ASP A 108 -39.50 -34.29 -19.35
C ASP A 108 -38.95 -33.12 -20.21
N GLU A 109 -37.63 -33.03 -20.29
CA GLU A 109 -36.94 -32.02 -21.08
C GLU A 109 -36.90 -32.36 -22.58
N LEU A 110 -36.65 -33.62 -22.93
CA LEU A 110 -36.78 -34.14 -24.30
C LEU A 110 -38.21 -34.02 -24.81
N ALA A 111 -39.21 -34.33 -23.98
CA ALA A 111 -40.61 -34.11 -24.30
C ALA A 111 -40.90 -32.62 -24.58
N ALA A 112 -40.40 -31.72 -23.73
CA ALA A 112 -40.57 -30.28 -23.93
C ALA A 112 -39.83 -29.74 -25.17
N TRP A 113 -38.71 -30.35 -25.56
CA TRP A 113 -37.95 -30.01 -26.76
C TRP A 113 -38.68 -30.41 -28.04
N ARG A 114 -39.31 -31.59 -28.06
CA ARG A 114 -40.16 -32.06 -29.18
C ARG A 114 -41.34 -31.13 -29.44
N THR A 115 -41.91 -30.55 -28.38
CA THR A 115 -43.03 -29.60 -28.46
C THR A 115 -42.60 -28.13 -28.54
N ALA A 116 -41.30 -27.83 -28.68
CA ALA A 116 -40.80 -26.46 -28.65
C ALA A 116 -40.84 -25.78 -30.04
N GLY A 117 -41.28 -24.52 -30.07
CA GLY A 117 -41.15 -23.66 -31.26
C GLY A 117 -39.69 -23.44 -31.69
N VAL A 118 -39.49 -23.06 -32.95
CA VAL A 118 -38.18 -22.92 -33.60
C VAL A 118 -37.20 -22.07 -32.78
N ALA A 119 -37.62 -20.89 -32.32
CA ALA A 119 -36.79 -19.99 -31.52
C ALA A 119 -36.25 -20.64 -30.23
N ARG A 120 -37.04 -21.47 -29.54
CA ARG A 120 -36.60 -22.16 -28.32
C ARG A 120 -35.66 -23.33 -28.61
N ARG A 121 -35.77 -23.95 -29.78
CA ARG A 121 -34.84 -25.00 -30.24
C ARG A 121 -33.49 -24.38 -30.62
N VAL A 122 -33.52 -23.29 -31.40
CA VAL A 122 -32.32 -22.52 -31.77
C VAL A 122 -31.57 -22.03 -30.53
N GLY A 123 -32.26 -21.40 -29.57
CA GLY A 123 -31.61 -20.93 -28.33
C GLY A 123 -30.98 -22.06 -27.49
N ARG A 124 -31.53 -23.28 -27.55
CA ARG A 124 -30.96 -24.44 -26.86
C ARG A 124 -29.70 -24.97 -27.55
N VAL A 125 -29.71 -25.06 -28.88
CA VAL A 125 -28.53 -25.42 -29.67
C VAL A 125 -27.42 -24.41 -29.43
N LEU A 126 -27.75 -23.12 -29.43
CA LEU A 126 -26.79 -22.06 -29.16
C LEU A 126 -26.18 -22.17 -27.75
N GLY A 127 -27.00 -22.44 -26.71
CA GLY A 127 -26.49 -22.64 -25.35
C GLY A 127 -25.53 -23.83 -25.23
N ILE A 128 -25.84 -24.96 -25.90
CA ILE A 128 -24.93 -26.12 -25.97
C ILE A 128 -23.64 -25.75 -26.69
N LEU A 129 -23.75 -25.08 -27.84
CA LEU A 129 -22.59 -24.65 -28.62
C LEU A 129 -21.67 -23.72 -27.80
N VAL A 130 -22.24 -22.77 -27.05
CA VAL A 130 -21.48 -21.87 -26.17
C VAL A 130 -20.69 -22.65 -25.12
N VAL A 131 -21.33 -23.61 -24.43
CA VAL A 131 -20.64 -24.44 -23.43
C VAL A 131 -19.54 -25.30 -24.07
N LEU A 132 -19.79 -25.87 -25.25
CA LEU A 132 -18.79 -26.66 -25.97
C LEU A 132 -17.61 -25.82 -26.44
N VAL A 133 -17.86 -24.65 -27.03
CA VAL A 133 -16.81 -23.71 -27.46
C VAL A 133 -15.99 -23.25 -26.25
N PHE A 134 -16.65 -22.95 -25.13
CA PHE A 134 -15.96 -22.57 -23.90
C PHE A 134 -15.09 -23.72 -23.36
N ALA A 135 -15.63 -24.94 -23.27
CA ALA A 135 -14.89 -26.11 -22.79
C ALA A 135 -13.67 -26.43 -23.69
N THR A 136 -13.85 -26.38 -25.02
CA THR A 136 -12.77 -26.54 -25.98
C THR A 136 -11.73 -25.43 -25.85
N GLY A 137 -12.17 -24.18 -25.67
CA GLY A 137 -11.29 -23.03 -25.45
C GLY A 137 -10.45 -23.18 -24.19
N VAL A 138 -11.04 -23.62 -23.08
CA VAL A 138 -10.30 -23.94 -21.83
C VAL A 138 -9.29 -25.06 -22.06
N GLY A 139 -9.66 -26.13 -22.76
CA GLY A 139 -8.75 -27.23 -23.11
C GLY A 139 -7.57 -26.78 -23.98
N LEU A 140 -7.85 -25.97 -25.01
CA LEU A 140 -6.82 -25.42 -25.88
C LEU A 140 -5.87 -24.48 -25.12
N GLN A 141 -6.42 -23.57 -24.31
CA GLN A 141 -5.61 -22.68 -23.47
C GLN A 141 -4.76 -23.46 -22.46
N THR A 142 -5.30 -24.52 -21.86
CA THR A 142 -4.53 -25.40 -20.97
C THR A 142 -3.38 -26.08 -21.72
N ALA A 143 -3.62 -26.55 -22.94
CA ALA A 143 -2.58 -27.16 -23.77
C ALA A 143 -1.48 -26.14 -24.14
N LEU A 144 -1.85 -24.94 -24.58
CA LEU A 144 -0.92 -23.86 -24.92
C LEU A 144 -0.13 -23.36 -23.69
N ALA A 145 -0.73 -23.42 -22.50
CA ALA A 145 -0.08 -23.01 -21.26
C ALA A 145 0.96 -24.02 -20.74
N LEU A 146 1.01 -25.25 -21.29
CA LEU A 146 2.00 -26.26 -20.90
C LEU A 146 3.36 -26.07 -21.61
N ASP A 147 3.37 -25.49 -22.80
CA ASP A 147 4.58 -25.27 -23.60
C ASP A 147 5.65 -24.39 -22.90
N PRO A 148 5.31 -23.29 -22.20
CA PRO A 148 6.29 -22.45 -21.52
C PRO A 148 6.70 -22.93 -20.12
N VAL A 149 6.19 -24.08 -19.65
CA VAL A 149 6.50 -24.59 -18.30
C VAL A 149 7.94 -25.13 -18.26
N PRO A 150 8.81 -24.67 -17.33
CA PRO A 150 10.17 -25.19 -17.21
C PRO A 150 10.20 -26.70 -16.97
N GLU A 151 11.19 -27.42 -17.54
CA GLU A 151 11.25 -28.89 -17.52
C GLU A 151 11.10 -29.49 -16.11
N GLU A 152 11.69 -28.84 -15.10
CA GLU A 152 11.62 -29.22 -13.69
C GLU A 152 10.18 -29.24 -13.12
N TRP A 153 9.26 -28.46 -13.69
CA TRP A 153 7.86 -28.35 -13.23
C TRP A 153 6.87 -29.11 -14.14
N VAL A 154 7.28 -29.56 -15.33
CA VAL A 154 6.38 -30.17 -16.33
C VAL A 154 5.66 -31.40 -15.77
N HIS A 155 6.37 -32.29 -15.08
CA HIS A 155 5.76 -33.50 -14.53
C HIS A 155 4.68 -33.19 -13.49
N ARG A 156 4.99 -32.32 -12.54
CA ARG A 156 4.04 -31.86 -11.50
C ARG A 156 2.83 -31.19 -12.14
N THR A 157 3.05 -30.30 -13.10
CA THR A 157 1.98 -29.57 -13.80
C THR A 157 1.04 -30.53 -14.54
N LYS A 158 1.58 -31.57 -15.20
CA LYS A 158 0.75 -32.60 -15.86
C LYS A 158 -0.14 -33.36 -14.87
N LEU A 159 0.37 -33.68 -13.67
CA LEU A 159 -0.41 -34.32 -12.62
C LEU A 159 -1.53 -33.40 -12.10
N GLU A 160 -1.24 -32.11 -11.93
CA GLU A 160 -2.23 -31.11 -11.52
C GLU A 160 -3.34 -30.96 -12.58
N VAL A 161 -2.99 -30.88 -13.87
CA VAL A 161 -3.96 -30.85 -14.98
C VAL A 161 -4.82 -32.11 -15.00
N LEU A 162 -4.23 -33.29 -14.78
CA LEU A 162 -4.98 -34.56 -14.67
C LEU A 162 -5.96 -34.53 -13.50
N ALA A 163 -5.51 -34.09 -12.32
CA ALA A 163 -6.35 -33.98 -11.13
C ALA A 163 -7.53 -33.03 -11.35
N VAL A 164 -7.30 -31.88 -11.97
CA VAL A 164 -8.37 -30.94 -12.38
C VAL A 164 -9.34 -31.62 -13.35
N GLY A 165 -8.83 -32.34 -14.36
CA GLY A 165 -9.66 -33.10 -15.29
C GLY A 165 -10.56 -34.12 -14.58
N LEU A 166 -10.01 -34.89 -13.63
CA LEU A 166 -10.75 -35.87 -12.84
C LEU A 166 -11.85 -35.22 -11.97
N VAL A 167 -11.55 -34.09 -11.32
CA VAL A 167 -12.54 -33.31 -10.56
C VAL A 167 -13.66 -32.80 -11.46
N GLY A 168 -13.32 -32.33 -12.66
CA GLY A 168 -14.28 -31.89 -13.67
C GLY A 168 -15.19 -33.03 -14.13
N ILE A 169 -14.63 -34.19 -14.45
CA ILE A 169 -15.37 -35.39 -14.84
C ILE A 169 -16.29 -35.86 -13.70
N ALA A 170 -15.77 -35.95 -12.47
CA ALA A 170 -16.56 -36.36 -11.31
C ALA A 170 -17.74 -35.39 -11.07
N SER A 171 -17.50 -34.08 -11.16
CA SER A 171 -18.55 -33.07 -11.04
C SER A 171 -19.62 -33.23 -12.13
N ALA A 172 -19.21 -33.42 -13.39
CA ALA A 172 -20.13 -33.63 -14.50
C ALA A 172 -20.95 -34.91 -14.34
N VAL A 173 -20.33 -36.02 -13.90
CA VAL A 173 -21.01 -37.28 -13.61
C VAL A 173 -22.06 -37.11 -12.52
N LEU A 174 -21.74 -36.42 -11.42
CA LEU A 174 -22.70 -36.14 -10.35
C LEU A 174 -23.88 -35.31 -10.84
N VAL A 175 -23.63 -34.27 -11.64
CA VAL A 175 -24.69 -33.44 -12.24
C VAL A 175 -25.57 -34.26 -13.19
N LEU A 176 -24.96 -35.06 -14.06
CA LEU A 176 -25.68 -35.92 -15.01
C LEU A 176 -26.47 -37.02 -14.30
N ALA A 177 -25.94 -37.62 -13.23
CA ALA A 177 -26.60 -38.65 -12.45
C ALA A 177 -27.93 -38.16 -11.86
N VAL A 178 -27.96 -36.93 -11.32
CA VAL A 178 -29.21 -36.31 -10.83
C VAL A 178 -30.19 -36.05 -11.96
N TRP A 179 -29.68 -35.55 -13.09
CA TRP A 179 -30.49 -35.25 -14.28
C TRP A 179 -31.12 -36.51 -14.90
N LEU A 180 -30.45 -37.66 -14.78
CA LEU A 180 -30.88 -38.95 -15.35
C LEU A 180 -31.72 -39.82 -14.40
N LEU A 181 -31.32 -39.96 -13.13
CA LEU A 181 -31.79 -41.03 -12.24
C LEU A 181 -32.99 -40.65 -11.33
N ARG A 182 -33.36 -39.37 -11.26
CA ARG A 182 -34.55 -38.85 -10.54
C ARG A 182 -34.71 -39.40 -9.11
N SER A 183 -33.61 -39.63 -8.39
CA SER A 183 -33.60 -40.13 -7.02
C SER A 183 -33.22 -39.03 -6.03
N ARG A 184 -33.99 -38.90 -4.95
CA ARG A 184 -33.71 -37.94 -3.87
C ARG A 184 -32.38 -38.23 -3.18
N ILE A 185 -32.01 -39.51 -3.05
CA ILE A 185 -30.73 -39.92 -2.47
C ILE A 185 -29.58 -39.49 -3.40
N VAL A 186 -29.70 -39.76 -4.70
CA VAL A 186 -28.70 -39.35 -5.71
C VAL A 186 -28.55 -37.84 -5.74
N MET A 187 -29.65 -37.09 -5.66
CA MET A 187 -29.63 -35.63 -5.56
C MET A 187 -28.88 -35.12 -4.34
N VAL A 188 -29.15 -35.67 -3.14
CA VAL A 188 -28.46 -35.26 -1.92
C VAL A 188 -26.97 -35.59 -1.99
N VAL A 189 -26.62 -36.80 -2.42
CA VAL A 189 -25.22 -37.23 -2.57
C VAL A 189 -24.48 -36.36 -3.59
N ALA A 190 -25.10 -36.08 -4.74
CA ALA A 190 -24.50 -35.23 -5.76
C ALA A 190 -24.39 -33.77 -5.30
N ALA A 191 -25.37 -33.23 -4.59
CA ALA A 191 -25.31 -31.87 -4.05
C ALA A 191 -24.17 -31.72 -3.03
N VAL A 192 -24.05 -32.65 -2.08
CA VAL A 192 -22.95 -32.67 -1.11
C VAL A 192 -21.61 -32.89 -1.81
N GLY A 193 -21.54 -33.85 -2.74
CA GLY A 193 -20.32 -34.16 -3.49
C GLY A 193 -19.83 -33.00 -4.34
N VAL A 194 -20.71 -32.35 -5.12
CA VAL A 194 -20.33 -31.19 -5.93
C VAL A 194 -19.96 -29.99 -5.06
N ALA A 195 -20.66 -29.76 -3.94
CA ALA A 195 -20.27 -28.72 -2.99
C ALA A 195 -18.86 -28.97 -2.43
N ALA A 196 -18.52 -30.22 -2.09
CA ALA A 196 -17.17 -30.59 -1.66
C ALA A 196 -16.13 -30.42 -2.79
N LEU A 197 -16.46 -30.81 -4.02
CA LEU A 197 -15.58 -30.65 -5.20
C LEU A 197 -15.38 -29.18 -5.60
N VAL A 198 -16.25 -28.26 -5.16
CA VAL A 198 -16.02 -26.81 -5.25
C VAL A 198 -15.16 -26.34 -4.07
N ALA A 199 -15.54 -26.69 -2.84
CA ALA A 199 -14.93 -26.14 -1.63
C ALA A 199 -13.50 -26.62 -1.40
N VAL A 200 -13.23 -27.94 -1.52
CA VAL A 200 -11.92 -28.52 -1.18
C VAL A 200 -10.81 -28.02 -2.10
N PRO A 201 -10.96 -28.06 -3.46
CA PRO A 201 -9.94 -27.49 -4.33
C PRO A 201 -9.76 -25.98 -4.14
N SER A 202 -10.84 -25.25 -3.85
CA SER A 202 -10.75 -23.81 -3.55
C SER A 202 -9.91 -23.56 -2.30
N ILE A 203 -10.14 -24.30 -1.22
CA ILE A 203 -9.34 -24.20 0.02
C ILE A 203 -7.87 -24.49 -0.28
N ILE A 204 -7.57 -25.62 -0.93
CA ILE A 204 -6.19 -26.00 -1.28
C ILE A 204 -5.50 -24.91 -2.11
N ALA A 205 -6.20 -24.37 -3.10
CA ALA A 205 -5.69 -23.33 -3.99
C ALA A 205 -5.43 -22.00 -3.25
N THR A 206 -6.27 -21.66 -2.27
CA THR A 206 -6.13 -20.42 -1.49
C THR A 206 -5.23 -20.53 -0.26
N GLN A 207 -4.96 -21.74 0.24
CA GLN A 207 -4.22 -21.97 1.48
C GLN A 207 -2.83 -21.31 1.50
N PRO A 208 -2.04 -21.32 0.40
CA PRO A 208 -0.74 -20.61 0.37
C PRO A 208 -0.84 -19.10 0.58
N TRP A 209 -2.02 -18.51 0.39
CA TRP A 209 -2.29 -17.08 0.49
C TRP A 209 -2.95 -16.68 1.82
N TRP A 210 -3.25 -17.65 2.68
CA TRP A 210 -3.71 -17.33 4.03
C TRP A 210 -2.52 -16.80 4.84
N PRO A 211 -2.73 -15.84 5.76
CA PRO A 211 -1.67 -15.36 6.63
C PRO A 211 -1.20 -16.51 7.52
N ILE A 212 -0.13 -17.17 7.11
CA ILE A 212 0.58 -18.23 7.86
C ILE A 212 1.84 -17.63 8.51
N ALA A 213 2.15 -16.37 8.22
CA ALA A 213 3.28 -15.68 8.83
C ALA A 213 3.05 -15.55 10.35
N PRO A 214 4.08 -15.78 11.18
CA PRO A 214 3.99 -15.56 12.62
C PRO A 214 3.53 -14.13 12.91
N THR A 215 2.74 -13.92 13.97
CA THR A 215 2.32 -12.57 14.37
C THR A 215 3.50 -11.65 14.69
N SER A 216 4.67 -12.23 15.02
CA SER A 216 5.92 -11.48 15.21
C SER A 216 6.44 -10.80 13.94
N THR A 217 5.96 -11.17 12.75
CA THR A 217 6.33 -10.51 11.49
C THR A 217 5.31 -9.47 11.04
N PHE A 218 4.25 -9.23 11.83
CA PHE A 218 3.25 -8.22 11.56
C PHE A 218 3.64 -6.92 12.27
N TYR A 219 4.13 -5.93 11.51
CA TYR A 219 4.78 -4.72 12.02
C TYR A 219 5.94 -5.03 13.00
N PRO A 220 7.00 -5.71 12.54
CA PRO A 220 8.17 -5.96 13.38
C PRO A 220 8.84 -4.64 13.77
N SER A 221 9.46 -4.58 14.95
CA SER A 221 10.36 -3.46 15.26
C SER A 221 11.75 -3.73 14.72
N THR A 222 12.45 -2.67 14.32
CA THR A 222 13.86 -2.69 13.93
C THR A 222 14.62 -1.64 14.74
N PRO A 223 15.95 -1.74 14.88
CA PRO A 223 16.73 -0.70 15.56
C PRO A 223 16.48 0.72 15.05
N ALA A 224 16.28 0.91 13.74
CA ALA A 224 15.91 2.21 13.18
C ALA A 224 14.52 2.70 13.64
N ILE A 225 13.53 1.80 13.75
CA ILE A 225 12.20 2.13 14.28
C ILE A 225 12.31 2.49 15.75
N ASP A 226 13.03 1.69 16.54
CA ASP A 226 13.24 1.94 17.98
C ASP A 226 13.91 3.30 18.20
N TYR A 227 14.93 3.63 17.40
CA TYR A 227 15.60 4.93 17.42
C TYR A 227 14.61 6.07 17.15
N LEU A 228 13.79 5.96 16.09
CA LEU A 228 12.81 6.99 15.75
C LEU A 228 11.72 7.13 16.83
N GLN A 229 11.27 6.03 17.46
CA GLN A 229 10.31 6.11 18.57
C GLN A 229 10.87 6.81 19.81
N GLU A 230 12.18 6.69 20.04
CA GLU A 230 12.86 7.35 21.16
C GLU A 230 13.14 8.84 20.89
N HIS A 231 13.43 9.21 19.64
CA HIS A 231 13.97 10.53 19.30
C HIS A 231 13.00 11.46 18.57
N VAL A 232 11.99 10.94 17.86
CA VAL A 232 10.97 11.78 17.20
C VAL A 232 9.95 12.22 18.24
N THR A 233 10.00 13.50 18.63
CA THR A 233 9.05 14.07 19.58
C THR A 233 7.75 14.51 18.91
N ASP A 234 6.78 15.01 19.70
CA ASP A 234 5.55 15.61 19.18
C ASP A 234 5.79 16.89 18.35
N GLN A 235 6.98 17.50 18.44
CA GLN A 235 7.41 18.62 17.62
C GLN A 235 8.11 18.20 16.33
N ASP A 236 8.49 16.93 16.19
CA ASP A 236 9.34 16.44 15.12
C ASP A 236 8.58 15.54 14.15
N ARG A 237 9.18 15.35 12.98
CA ARG A 237 8.83 14.34 11.98
C ARG A 237 10.07 13.72 11.39
N TYR A 238 9.90 12.53 10.83
CA TYR A 238 10.85 12.00 9.85
C TYR A 238 10.27 12.03 8.43
N ALA A 239 11.14 11.96 7.42
CA ALA A 239 10.77 11.65 6.04
C ALA A 239 11.64 10.49 5.53
N ALA A 240 11.02 9.54 4.83
CA ALA A 240 11.71 8.40 4.25
C ALA A 240 11.95 8.57 2.74
N THR A 241 13.11 8.10 2.28
CA THR A 241 13.41 7.98 0.85
C THR A 241 13.16 6.55 0.35
N GLY A 242 12.68 6.46 -0.89
CA GLY A 242 12.39 5.18 -1.57
C GLY A 242 11.50 4.26 -0.74
N SER A 243 12.05 3.13 -0.30
CA SER A 243 11.34 2.14 0.53
C SER A 243 12.08 1.84 1.84
N ALA A 244 12.89 2.80 2.32
CA ALA A 244 13.58 2.69 3.60
C ALA A 244 12.61 2.43 4.76
N MET A 245 11.42 3.02 4.66
CA MET A 245 10.26 2.72 5.51
C MET A 245 9.08 2.34 4.64
N LEU A 246 8.25 1.40 5.09
CA LEU A 246 7.01 1.07 4.40
C LEU A 246 6.01 2.24 4.56
N PRO A 247 5.53 2.88 3.49
CA PRO A 247 4.66 4.07 3.61
C PRO A 247 3.40 3.78 4.43
N GLY A 248 3.10 4.63 5.41
CA GLY A 248 1.94 4.50 6.30
C GLY A 248 2.09 3.50 7.45
N SER A 249 3.22 2.81 7.57
CA SER A 249 3.49 1.93 8.72
C SER A 249 3.77 2.71 10.02
N SER A 250 4.31 3.92 9.89
CA SER A 250 4.56 4.92 10.96
C SER A 250 3.41 5.06 11.97
N SER A 251 2.17 5.04 11.48
CA SER A 251 0.95 5.24 12.28
C SER A 251 0.75 4.12 13.29
N TYR A 252 1.24 2.90 13.00
CA TYR A 252 1.23 1.79 13.95
C TYR A 252 2.22 2.04 15.10
N TYR A 253 3.39 2.61 14.80
CA TYR A 253 4.45 2.89 15.78
C TYR A 253 4.26 4.22 16.52
N GLY A 254 3.27 5.03 16.13
CA GLY A 254 3.01 6.34 16.73
C GLY A 254 4.04 7.41 16.37
N ILE A 255 4.78 7.23 15.27
CA ILE A 255 5.84 8.13 14.83
C ILE A 255 5.29 9.07 13.76
N ARG A 256 5.55 10.38 13.88
CA ARG A 256 5.10 11.36 12.88
C ARG A 256 6.00 11.32 11.65
N GLU A 257 5.39 11.29 10.48
CA GLU A 257 6.08 11.34 9.20
C GLU A 257 5.53 12.42 8.26
N VAL A 258 6.40 12.97 7.41
CA VAL A 258 6.03 13.83 6.27
C VAL A 258 5.67 13.01 5.04
N THR A 259 6.45 11.96 4.77
CA THR A 259 6.20 10.93 3.75
C THR A 259 5.10 9.97 4.20
N GLY A 260 4.60 9.09 3.33
CA GLY A 260 3.66 8.05 3.75
C GLY A 260 2.54 7.78 2.75
N HIS A 261 1.41 7.29 3.27
CA HIS A 261 0.25 6.92 2.46
C HIS A 261 -1.05 7.55 2.97
N ALA A 262 -1.40 8.73 2.46
CA ALA A 262 -2.55 9.51 2.91
C ALA A 262 -3.17 10.39 1.81
N PHE A 263 -4.43 10.81 2.02
CA PHE A 263 -5.03 11.88 1.22
C PHE A 263 -4.56 13.24 1.72
N GLN A 264 -3.74 13.90 0.90
CA GLN A 264 -3.17 15.21 1.17
C GLN A 264 -3.90 16.31 0.40
N THR A 265 -3.88 17.53 0.96
CA THR A 265 -4.46 18.71 0.32
C THR A 265 -3.62 19.14 -0.90
N ALA A 266 -4.14 20.05 -1.72
CA ALA A 266 -3.43 20.50 -2.92
C ALA A 266 -2.15 21.26 -2.58
N GLU A 267 -2.18 22.04 -1.50
CA GLU A 267 -1.10 22.86 -0.97
C GLU A 267 0.05 21.97 -0.47
N TRP A 268 -0.27 20.93 0.32
CA TRP A 268 0.74 19.96 0.74
C TRP A 268 1.41 19.28 -0.46
N LYS A 269 0.64 18.97 -1.50
CA LYS A 269 1.18 18.41 -2.75
C LYS A 269 2.05 19.40 -3.51
N GLU A 270 1.81 20.70 -3.41
CA GLU A 270 2.61 21.72 -4.05
C GLU A 270 3.96 21.88 -3.36
N LEU A 271 3.98 21.99 -2.02
CA LEU A 271 5.21 21.99 -1.22
C LEU A 271 6.07 20.76 -1.48
N MET A 272 5.47 19.57 -1.49
CA MET A 272 6.24 18.34 -1.67
C MET A 272 6.82 18.21 -3.08
N ARG A 273 6.13 18.75 -4.09
CA ARG A 273 6.67 18.81 -5.47
C ARG A 273 7.79 19.82 -5.64
N SER A 274 7.91 20.83 -4.76
CA SER A 274 9.06 21.74 -4.78
C SER A 274 10.30 21.11 -4.14
N VAL A 275 10.11 20.16 -3.21
CA VAL A 275 11.19 19.36 -2.63
C VAL A 275 11.64 18.26 -3.60
N ASP A 276 10.69 17.51 -4.15
CA ASP A 276 10.92 16.41 -5.09
C ASP A 276 9.78 16.40 -6.14
N PRO A 277 10.05 16.79 -7.40
CA PRO A 277 9.06 16.82 -8.47
C PRO A 277 8.33 15.49 -8.72
N ASP A 278 8.98 14.36 -8.42
CA ASP A 278 8.49 13.00 -8.71
C ASP A 278 7.95 12.29 -7.46
N THR A 279 7.76 13.00 -6.35
CA THR A 279 7.42 12.46 -5.02
C THR A 279 6.08 11.67 -4.92
N TYR A 280 5.20 11.80 -5.92
CA TYR A 280 3.86 11.19 -5.93
C TYR A 280 3.73 10.08 -6.99
N PRO A 281 4.12 8.82 -6.69
CA PRO A 281 3.90 7.72 -7.62
C PRO A 281 2.40 7.41 -7.82
N THR A 282 1.55 7.78 -6.86
CA THR A 282 0.09 7.73 -6.99
C THR A 282 -0.56 8.91 -6.26
N ALA A 283 -1.89 9.03 -6.32
CA ALA A 283 -2.62 10.11 -5.65
C ALA A 283 -2.51 10.15 -4.11
N THR A 284 -2.09 9.03 -3.48
CA THR A 284 -2.06 8.86 -2.02
C THR A 284 -0.69 8.46 -1.46
N TYR A 285 0.24 8.01 -2.29
CA TYR A 285 1.61 7.72 -1.86
C TYR A 285 2.49 8.97 -1.96
N LEU A 286 3.23 9.28 -0.91
CA LEU A 286 4.30 10.26 -0.88
C LEU A 286 5.60 9.56 -0.48
N SER A 287 6.61 9.63 -1.35
CA SER A 287 7.97 9.16 -1.08
C SER A 287 8.96 10.14 -1.68
N LEU A 288 10.15 10.27 -1.11
CA LEU A 288 11.22 11.08 -1.69
C LEU A 288 12.21 10.20 -2.46
N GLU A 289 12.78 10.70 -3.55
CA GLU A 289 13.79 9.99 -4.34
C GLU A 289 15.13 9.85 -3.56
N PRO A 290 15.72 8.63 -3.47
CA PRO A 290 16.98 8.41 -2.75
C PRO A 290 18.18 9.24 -3.27
N ASN A 291 18.23 9.51 -4.57
CA ASN A 291 19.28 10.31 -5.23
C ASN A 291 19.25 11.79 -4.86
N LEU A 292 18.15 12.27 -4.27
CA LEU A 292 18.05 13.66 -3.83
C LEU A 292 18.63 13.87 -2.42
N MET A 293 19.15 12.84 -1.75
CA MET A 293 19.62 12.92 -0.35
C MET A 293 20.45 14.18 -0.02
N PRO A 294 21.44 14.61 -0.82
CA PRO A 294 22.20 15.84 -0.55
C PRO A 294 21.35 17.12 -0.60
N ALA A 295 20.35 17.18 -1.47
CA ALA A 295 19.44 18.33 -1.56
C ALA A 295 18.35 18.27 -0.48
N LEU A 296 17.91 17.07 -0.08
CA LEU A 296 16.94 16.87 0.98
C LEU A 296 17.50 17.30 2.35
N SER A 297 18.79 17.05 2.62
CA SER A 297 19.41 17.41 3.90
C SER A 297 19.32 18.91 4.20
N SER A 298 19.44 19.74 3.16
CA SER A 298 19.41 21.20 3.25
C SER A 298 18.07 21.82 2.81
N SER A 299 16.98 21.06 2.75
CA SER A 299 15.71 21.58 2.25
C SER A 299 14.99 22.51 3.26
N GLY A 300 14.90 23.81 2.94
CA GLY A 300 14.15 24.78 3.76
C GLY A 300 12.65 24.46 3.89
N VAL A 301 12.05 23.83 2.89
CA VAL A 301 10.67 23.35 2.99
C VAL A 301 10.54 22.23 4.01
N LEU A 302 11.49 21.30 4.05
CA LEU A 302 11.49 20.23 5.05
C LEU A 302 11.73 20.76 6.47
N ASP A 303 12.51 21.85 6.62
CA ASP A 303 12.66 22.56 7.89
C ASP A 303 11.34 23.11 8.41
N ARG A 304 10.60 23.79 7.52
CA ARG A 304 9.28 24.37 7.83
C ARG A 304 8.21 23.33 8.14
N LEU A 305 8.40 22.10 7.67
CA LEU A 305 7.52 20.96 7.93
C LEU A 305 7.97 20.10 9.10
N SER A 306 9.00 20.56 9.83
CA SER A 306 9.51 19.90 11.05
C SER A 306 10.09 18.52 10.78
N THR A 307 10.66 18.34 9.59
CA THR A 307 11.34 17.12 9.22
C THR A 307 12.73 17.14 9.83
N LYS A 308 12.83 16.68 11.07
CA LYS A 308 14.08 16.60 11.80
C LYS A 308 14.92 15.40 11.36
N TYR A 309 14.29 14.30 10.95
CA TYR A 309 14.98 13.09 10.57
C TYR A 309 14.76 12.70 9.11
N LEU A 310 15.82 12.31 8.40
CA LEU A 310 15.72 11.67 7.08
C LEU A 310 16.11 10.20 7.21
N VAL A 311 15.28 9.32 6.69
CA VAL A 311 15.48 7.86 6.73
C VAL A 311 15.76 7.35 5.32
N ALA A 312 16.86 6.62 5.17
CA ALA A 312 17.33 6.13 3.90
C ALA A 312 17.71 4.65 3.95
N ASP A 313 17.64 3.99 2.80
CA ASP A 313 18.21 2.66 2.64
C ASP A 313 19.72 2.71 2.98
N PRO A 314 20.29 1.69 3.65
CA PRO A 314 21.72 1.66 4.00
C PRO A 314 22.70 1.87 2.83
N SER A 315 22.25 1.66 1.59
CA SER A 315 23.03 1.81 0.36
C SER A 315 22.70 3.06 -0.45
N ALA A 316 21.75 3.86 0.01
CA ALA A 316 21.34 5.09 -0.67
C ALA A 316 22.51 6.09 -0.80
N PRO A 317 22.43 7.03 -1.75
CA PRO A 317 23.34 8.17 -1.81
C PRO A 317 23.42 8.91 -0.47
N LEU A 318 24.63 9.35 -0.11
CA LEU A 318 24.92 9.92 1.21
C LEU A 318 24.70 11.44 1.23
N ALA A 319 24.29 11.98 2.37
CA ALA A 319 24.22 13.43 2.58
C ALA A 319 25.62 14.00 2.92
N GLY A 320 26.03 15.03 2.18
CA GLY A 320 27.27 15.77 2.41
C GLY A 320 28.03 16.08 1.13
N ARG A 321 29.27 16.58 1.29
CA ARG A 321 30.17 16.90 0.18
C ARG A 321 31.08 15.70 -0.14
N THR A 322 31.01 15.22 -1.37
CA THR A 322 31.88 14.13 -1.83
C THR A 322 33.31 14.62 -2.07
N GLU A 323 34.27 13.86 -1.57
CA GLU A 323 35.70 13.94 -1.89
C GLU A 323 36.11 12.66 -2.60
N ASP A 324 36.48 12.79 -3.87
CA ASP A 324 36.84 11.65 -4.71
C ASP A 324 38.10 10.95 -4.18
N GLY A 325 38.03 9.62 -4.17
CA GLY A 325 39.16 8.77 -3.81
C GLY A 325 40.22 8.66 -4.91
N ALA A 326 41.30 7.92 -4.62
CA ALA A 326 42.26 7.50 -5.63
C ALA A 326 41.58 6.65 -6.73
N ALA A 327 42.20 6.53 -7.90
CA ALA A 327 41.70 5.64 -8.93
C ALA A 327 41.98 4.18 -8.56
N ARG A 328 40.99 3.30 -8.76
CA ARG A 328 41.20 1.85 -8.61
C ARG A 328 42.15 1.31 -9.67
N THR A 329 43.29 0.77 -9.23
CA THR A 329 44.29 0.14 -10.11
C THR A 329 44.24 -1.39 -10.07
N THR A 330 43.83 -2.00 -8.95
CA THR A 330 43.77 -3.46 -8.77
C THR A 330 42.57 -3.90 -7.92
N TRP A 331 42.53 -5.17 -7.55
CA TRP A 331 41.48 -5.78 -6.73
C TRP A 331 42.09 -6.61 -5.60
N THR A 332 41.49 -6.53 -4.42
CA THR A 332 41.74 -7.46 -3.31
C THR A 332 40.54 -8.37 -3.13
N ASP A 333 40.76 -9.67 -3.28
CA ASP A 333 39.73 -10.69 -3.11
C ASP A 333 39.55 -11.01 -1.63
N LEU A 334 38.39 -10.65 -1.07
CA LEU A 334 38.01 -11.06 0.27
C LEU A 334 37.43 -12.47 0.26
N THR A 335 37.90 -13.31 1.19
CA THR A 335 37.48 -14.70 1.40
C THR A 335 37.15 -14.93 2.87
N ALA A 336 36.65 -16.11 3.22
CA ALA A 336 36.39 -16.45 4.62
C ALA A 336 37.66 -16.35 5.51
N ASP A 337 38.83 -16.70 4.97
CA ASP A 337 40.11 -16.66 5.69
C ASP A 337 40.79 -15.27 5.65
N ARG A 338 40.42 -14.43 4.67
CA ARG A 338 40.89 -13.05 4.53
C ARG A 338 39.68 -12.14 4.29
N SER A 339 38.96 -11.85 5.36
CA SER A 339 37.66 -11.20 5.31
C SER A 339 37.71 -9.67 5.27
N SER A 340 38.89 -9.06 5.37
CA SER A 340 39.00 -7.60 5.45
C SER A 340 40.08 -6.98 4.57
N VAL A 341 39.89 -5.70 4.24
CA VAL A 341 40.84 -4.82 3.58
C VAL A 341 40.78 -3.44 4.22
N ASP A 342 41.94 -2.80 4.39
CA ASP A 342 42.06 -1.48 4.99
C ASP A 342 42.24 -0.41 3.90
N SER A 343 41.75 0.82 4.13
CA SER A 343 42.03 1.97 3.26
C SER A 343 43.36 2.64 3.61
N ALA A 344 43.75 3.63 2.80
CA ALA A 344 44.77 4.59 3.20
C ALA A 344 44.28 5.46 4.39
N SER A 345 45.20 6.17 5.04
CA SER A 345 44.87 7.12 6.11
C SER A 345 44.19 8.37 5.56
N HIS A 346 43.23 8.87 6.33
CA HIS A 346 42.45 10.08 6.12
C HIS A 346 42.41 10.89 7.42
N THR A 347 41.95 12.15 7.33
CA THR A 347 41.82 13.03 8.50
C THR A 347 40.44 13.67 8.55
N GLY A 348 39.99 14.01 9.75
CA GLY A 348 38.79 14.80 10.00
C GLY A 348 37.46 14.06 9.90
N PRO A 349 36.33 14.77 9.93
CA PRO A 349 35.00 14.17 10.07
C PRO A 349 34.50 13.51 8.78
N VAL A 350 33.63 12.51 8.92
CA VAL A 350 33.09 11.72 7.80
C VAL A 350 31.65 11.30 8.08
N ASN A 351 30.73 11.57 7.14
CA ASN A 351 29.33 11.10 7.19
C ASN A 351 29.18 9.72 6.54
N GLY A 352 30.14 9.31 5.72
CA GLY A 352 30.15 7.99 5.11
C GLY A 352 31.16 7.90 3.97
N ILE A 353 31.16 6.75 3.32
CA ILE A 353 32.11 6.42 2.26
C ILE A 353 31.43 5.69 1.13
N THR A 354 32.01 5.80 -0.06
CA THR A 354 31.68 4.97 -1.22
C THR A 354 32.90 4.17 -1.61
N PHE A 355 32.85 2.85 -1.46
CA PHE A 355 33.95 1.96 -1.90
C PHE A 355 33.59 1.27 -3.21
N THR A 356 34.61 0.88 -3.98
CA THR A 356 34.42 0.11 -5.22
C THR A 356 34.22 -1.37 -4.90
N GLY A 357 32.98 -1.85 -4.97
CA GLY A 357 32.66 -3.27 -4.84
C GLY A 357 32.90 -4.07 -6.12
N PRO A 358 32.53 -5.37 -6.11
CA PRO A 358 32.78 -6.29 -7.22
C PRO A 358 32.26 -5.78 -8.57
N PRO A 359 32.98 -5.99 -9.69
CA PRO A 359 32.53 -5.52 -11.00
C PRO A 359 31.29 -6.28 -11.51
N ALA A 360 31.10 -7.51 -11.06
CA ALA A 360 29.89 -8.29 -11.20
C ALA A 360 29.36 -8.63 -9.80
N ALA A 361 28.04 -8.61 -9.61
CA ALA A 361 27.46 -8.82 -8.29
C ALA A 361 27.83 -10.21 -7.71
N THR A 362 28.47 -10.21 -6.54
CA THR A 362 28.71 -11.40 -5.74
C THR A 362 27.55 -11.57 -4.75
N THR A 363 26.86 -12.70 -4.83
CA THR A 363 25.74 -13.07 -3.95
C THR A 363 26.04 -14.34 -3.16
N SER A 364 25.50 -14.40 -1.94
CA SER A 364 25.52 -15.57 -1.05
C SER A 364 24.07 -16.01 -0.78
N ALA A 365 23.83 -17.31 -0.61
CA ALA A 365 22.50 -17.86 -0.38
C ALA A 365 21.87 -17.37 0.94
N GLU A 366 22.69 -17.18 1.98
CA GLU A 366 22.26 -16.66 3.30
C GLU A 366 22.53 -15.15 3.45
N GLY A 367 23.02 -14.52 2.38
CA GLY A 367 23.53 -13.15 2.39
C GLY A 367 24.91 -13.03 3.06
N MET A 368 25.40 -11.80 3.16
CA MET A 368 26.69 -11.45 3.74
C MET A 368 26.50 -10.36 4.79
N THR A 369 27.44 -10.26 5.72
CA THR A 369 27.53 -9.15 6.67
C THR A 369 28.69 -8.25 6.28
N LEU A 370 28.38 -6.99 5.98
CA LEU A 370 29.33 -5.93 5.68
C LEU A 370 29.52 -5.07 6.94
N THR A 371 30.75 -5.02 7.44
CA THR A 371 31.15 -4.13 8.53
C THR A 371 32.18 -3.13 8.03
N VAL A 372 31.96 -1.84 8.29
CA VAL A 372 32.93 -0.78 7.99
C VAL A 372 33.24 -0.04 9.27
N SER A 373 34.52 0.01 9.63
CA SER A 373 35.00 0.66 10.86
C SER A 373 36.01 1.75 10.54
N VAL A 374 35.88 2.90 11.19
CA VAL A 374 36.85 3.99 11.19
C VAL A 374 37.80 3.75 12.36
N ILE A 375 39.08 3.54 12.08
CA ILE A 375 40.10 3.16 13.08
C ILE A 375 41.13 4.29 13.18
N ALA A 376 41.32 4.84 14.37
CA ALA A 376 42.32 5.87 14.63
C ALA A 376 43.75 5.32 14.42
N ASP A 377 44.57 6.02 13.63
CA ASP A 377 45.91 5.54 13.25
C ASP A 377 46.87 5.49 14.44
N GLY A 378 46.73 6.43 15.38
CA GLY A 378 47.63 6.55 16.54
C GLY A 378 47.32 5.55 17.66
N SER A 379 46.04 5.25 17.90
CA SER A 379 45.60 4.41 19.03
C SER A 379 45.09 3.02 18.63
N GLY A 380 44.67 2.84 17.36
CA GLY A 380 43.93 1.66 16.92
C GLY A 380 42.49 1.59 17.44
N GLU A 381 41.99 2.65 18.09
CA GLU A 381 40.62 2.72 18.59
C GLU A 381 39.62 2.85 17.43
N THR A 382 38.48 2.18 17.55
CA THR A 382 37.39 2.34 16.58
C THR A 382 36.60 3.59 16.93
N LEU A 383 36.69 4.61 16.08
CA LEU A 383 36.02 5.90 16.25
C LEU A 383 34.55 5.85 15.86
N ALA A 384 34.22 5.07 14.83
CA ALA A 384 32.86 4.82 14.36
C ALA A 384 32.82 3.46 13.65
N SER A 385 31.69 2.77 13.71
CA SER A 385 31.50 1.51 12.99
C SER A 385 30.05 1.31 12.63
N THR A 386 29.81 0.63 11.50
CA THR A 386 28.49 0.19 11.09
C THR A 386 28.55 -1.23 10.57
N THR A 387 27.48 -1.98 10.81
CA THR A 387 27.32 -3.35 10.33
C THR A 387 25.96 -3.48 9.67
N SER A 388 25.94 -3.98 8.43
CA SER A 388 24.71 -4.18 7.66
C SER A 388 24.70 -5.57 7.03
N TRP A 389 23.51 -6.17 6.93
CA TRP A 389 23.30 -7.38 6.14
C TRP A 389 23.06 -7.00 4.67
N VAL A 390 23.71 -7.71 3.75
CA VAL A 390 23.57 -7.47 2.31
C VAL A 390 23.32 -8.79 1.56
N PRO A 391 22.33 -8.86 0.66
CA PRO A 391 22.09 -10.06 -0.14
C PRO A 391 23.19 -10.30 -1.20
N GLY A 392 23.91 -9.23 -1.54
CA GLY A 392 24.99 -9.23 -2.50
C GLY A 392 25.75 -7.90 -2.52
N LEU A 393 26.95 -7.92 -3.09
CA LEU A 393 27.76 -6.73 -3.32
C LEU A 393 28.12 -6.66 -4.80
N GLY A 394 27.92 -5.50 -5.42
CA GLY A 394 28.28 -5.25 -6.82
C GLY A 394 28.27 -3.76 -7.12
N GLY A 395 29.21 -3.31 -7.94
CA GLY A 395 29.41 -1.89 -8.24
C GLY A 395 29.83 -1.06 -7.01
N PRO A 396 29.78 0.27 -7.11
CA PRO A 396 30.03 1.17 -5.99
C PRO A 396 29.03 0.92 -4.85
N ARG A 397 29.52 0.95 -3.60
CA ARG A 397 28.70 0.75 -2.41
C ARG A 397 28.86 1.93 -1.46
N ASN A 398 27.76 2.62 -1.21
CA ASN A 398 27.67 3.63 -0.16
C ASN A 398 27.51 2.97 1.20
N VAL A 399 28.15 3.57 2.21
CA VAL A 399 28.06 3.18 3.61
C VAL A 399 28.10 4.45 4.46
N ALA A 400 27.00 4.74 5.17
CA ALA A 400 26.93 5.83 6.13
C ALA A 400 27.71 5.47 7.40
N LEU A 401 28.33 6.47 8.03
CA LEU A 401 29.13 6.34 9.24
C LEU A 401 28.81 7.48 10.20
N GLN A 402 28.68 7.16 11.48
CA GLN A 402 28.51 8.16 12.55
C GLN A 402 29.85 8.81 12.92
N GLY A 403 30.54 9.38 11.92
CA GLY A 403 31.86 10.01 12.06
C GLY A 403 31.84 11.53 11.93
N SER A 404 30.66 12.16 11.95
CA SER A 404 30.48 13.61 11.78
C SER A 404 31.17 14.43 12.89
N THR A 405 31.35 13.85 14.07
CA THR A 405 31.96 14.48 15.24
C THR A 405 33.46 14.18 15.40
N ILE A 406 34.07 13.44 14.49
CA ILE A 406 35.51 13.14 14.54
C ILE A 406 36.30 14.46 14.39
N PRO A 407 37.25 14.79 15.29
CA PRO A 407 38.02 16.02 15.21
C PRO A 407 38.82 16.15 13.90
N ALA A 408 38.92 17.37 13.38
CA ALA A 408 39.54 17.67 12.08
C ALA A 408 41.01 17.19 11.96
N ASP A 409 41.74 17.16 13.07
CA ASP A 409 43.15 16.76 13.17
C ASP A 409 43.36 15.27 13.47
N THR A 410 42.27 14.52 13.71
CA THR A 410 42.37 13.08 13.99
C THR A 410 42.62 12.31 12.69
N SER A 411 43.72 11.54 12.66
CA SER A 411 44.07 10.63 11.56
C SER A 411 43.50 9.23 11.79
N TRP A 412 42.93 8.65 10.74
CA TRP A 412 42.26 7.35 10.77
C TRP A 412 42.29 6.66 9.41
N HIS A 413 42.17 5.34 9.39
CA HIS A 413 41.91 4.54 8.18
C HIS A 413 40.60 3.75 8.35
N LEU A 414 40.07 3.24 7.24
CA LEU A 414 38.90 2.37 7.25
C LEU A 414 39.34 0.92 7.26
N ARG A 415 38.55 0.07 7.93
CA ARG A 415 38.57 -1.37 7.74
C ARG A 415 37.22 -1.83 7.18
N ILE A 416 37.24 -2.40 5.98
CA ILE A 416 36.08 -2.99 5.32
C ILE A 416 36.16 -4.49 5.51
N THR A 417 35.18 -5.06 6.20
CA THR A 417 35.11 -6.49 6.51
C THR A 417 33.84 -7.09 5.92
N VAL A 418 33.97 -8.19 5.19
CA VAL A 418 32.85 -8.97 4.66
C VAL A 418 32.91 -10.38 5.23
N THR A 419 31.82 -10.83 5.85
CA THR A 419 31.67 -12.18 6.41
C THR A 419 30.40 -12.87 5.89
N GLY A 420 30.32 -14.20 5.97
CA GLY A 420 29.17 -14.98 5.44
C GLY A 420 29.21 -15.25 3.93
N GLN A 421 30.28 -14.84 3.25
CA GLN A 421 30.53 -15.12 1.84
C GLN A 421 31.00 -16.56 1.63
N ASP A 422 30.39 -17.24 0.67
CA ASP A 422 30.78 -18.55 0.15
C ASP A 422 31.65 -18.44 -1.12
N LYS A 423 31.73 -17.23 -1.68
CA LYS A 423 32.50 -16.87 -2.88
C LYS A 423 33.45 -15.71 -2.56
N LEU A 424 34.48 -15.55 -3.39
CA LEU A 424 35.36 -14.39 -3.31
C LEU A 424 34.60 -13.09 -3.59
N VAL A 425 34.88 -12.06 -2.80
CA VAL A 425 34.29 -10.72 -2.92
C VAL A 425 35.41 -9.73 -3.27
N PRO A 426 35.59 -9.37 -4.55
CA PRO A 426 36.61 -8.41 -4.96
C PRO A 426 36.27 -7.00 -4.48
N ILE A 427 37.20 -6.36 -3.79
CA ILE A 427 37.13 -4.94 -3.43
C ILE A 427 38.21 -4.20 -4.22
N GLY A 428 37.84 -3.07 -4.82
CA GLY A 428 38.78 -2.25 -5.57
C GLY A 428 39.85 -1.64 -4.67
N THR A 429 41.12 -1.85 -5.04
CA THR A 429 42.27 -1.33 -4.29
C THR A 429 43.25 -0.57 -5.19
N ASP A 430 44.17 0.16 -4.56
CA ASP A 430 45.34 0.73 -5.21
C ASP A 430 46.50 -0.28 -5.30
N ASP A 431 47.64 0.15 -5.86
CA ASP A 431 48.83 -0.70 -6.05
C ASP A 431 49.50 -1.11 -4.73
N ASP A 432 49.23 -0.38 -3.64
CA ASP A 432 49.71 -0.68 -2.28
C ASP A 432 48.76 -1.63 -1.54
N GLY A 433 47.62 -1.98 -2.15
CA GLY A 433 46.62 -2.90 -1.59
C GLY A 433 45.61 -2.23 -0.65
N HIS A 434 45.57 -0.89 -0.61
CA HIS A 434 44.57 -0.17 0.17
C HIS A 434 43.23 -0.08 -0.57
N ALA A 435 42.12 -0.23 0.16
CA ALA A 435 40.79 -0.02 -0.37
C ALA A 435 40.62 1.41 -0.92
N VAL A 436 40.17 1.48 -2.17
CA VAL A 436 39.84 2.75 -2.82
C VAL A 436 38.44 3.19 -2.40
N VAL A 437 38.39 4.33 -1.73
CA VAL A 437 37.18 4.91 -1.16
C VAL A 437 37.07 6.38 -1.51
N SER A 438 35.86 6.82 -1.84
CA SER A 438 35.50 8.25 -1.85
C SER A 438 34.85 8.57 -0.51
N LEU A 439 35.12 9.75 0.04
CA LEU A 439 34.60 10.17 1.33
C LEU A 439 33.41 11.10 1.14
N THR A 440 32.41 11.00 1.99
CA THR A 440 31.35 12.00 2.11
C THR A 440 31.58 12.78 3.40
N ARG A 441 31.95 14.05 3.26
CA ARG A 441 32.20 14.96 4.39
C ARG A 441 30.92 15.65 4.83
N PRO A 442 30.75 15.91 6.14
CA PRO A 442 29.65 16.76 6.60
C PRO A 442 29.74 18.16 5.98
N THR A 443 28.59 18.79 5.88
CA THR A 443 28.40 20.16 5.42
C THR A 443 28.02 21.07 6.59
N ASP A 444 28.11 22.38 6.38
CA ASP A 444 27.78 23.38 7.41
C ASP A 444 26.26 23.55 7.64
N ASP A 445 25.43 22.68 7.04
CA ASP A 445 23.97 22.65 7.18
C ASP A 445 23.49 21.99 8.48
N GLY A 446 24.42 21.51 9.31
CA GLY A 446 24.12 20.85 10.58
C GLY A 446 23.54 19.44 10.43
N THR A 447 23.60 18.84 9.23
CA THR A 447 23.14 17.47 9.02
C THR A 447 24.16 16.46 9.52
N THR A 448 23.74 15.55 10.40
CA THR A 448 24.61 14.50 10.97
C THR A 448 24.00 13.12 10.80
N VAL A 449 24.85 12.09 10.69
CA VAL A 449 24.39 10.69 10.70
C VAL A 449 24.26 10.24 12.16
N VAL A 450 23.08 9.80 12.55
CA VAL A 450 22.74 9.44 13.94
C VAL A 450 22.37 7.98 14.14
N HIS A 451 22.05 7.26 13.05
CA HIS A 451 21.80 5.83 13.07
C HIS A 451 22.26 5.17 11.77
N THR A 452 22.78 3.95 11.87
CA THR A 452 23.30 3.18 10.74
C THR A 452 23.08 1.68 10.97
N GLY A 453 23.08 0.89 9.90
CA GLY A 453 23.05 -0.58 9.96
C GLY A 453 21.88 -1.14 9.19
N ASP A 454 20.70 -1.20 9.83
CA ASP A 454 19.43 -1.61 9.21
C ASP A 454 18.78 -0.50 8.36
N ALA A 455 19.00 0.77 8.72
CA ALA A 455 18.71 1.95 7.92
C ALA A 455 19.77 3.03 8.19
N THR A 456 19.84 4.05 7.33
CA THR A 456 20.59 5.28 7.63
C THR A 456 19.62 6.35 8.09
N ILE A 457 19.85 6.94 9.27
CA ILE A 457 19.07 8.09 9.75
C ILE A 457 20.00 9.30 9.86
N TYR A 458 19.59 10.39 9.22
CA TYR A 458 20.21 11.69 9.36
C TYR A 458 19.37 12.57 10.28
N GLU A 459 20.00 13.30 11.19
CA GLU A 459 19.37 14.39 11.94
C GLU A 459 19.70 15.71 11.24
N ARG A 460 18.69 16.55 11.05
CA ARG A 460 18.78 17.87 10.39
C ARG A 460 18.75 18.96 11.46
N GLY A 461 19.83 19.73 11.57
CA GLY A 461 19.96 20.80 12.56
C GLY A 461 19.05 22.02 12.32
N GLY A 462 18.57 22.22 11.09
CA GLY A 462 17.72 23.37 10.72
C GLY A 462 16.21 23.16 10.90
N ALA A 463 15.77 21.97 11.32
CA ALA A 463 14.34 21.66 11.38
C ALA A 463 13.63 22.48 12.46
N LEU A 464 12.51 23.12 12.10
CA LEU A 464 11.70 23.92 13.03
C LEU A 464 10.68 23.06 13.76
N ASP A 465 10.26 23.49 14.94
CA ASP A 465 9.17 22.86 15.69
C ASP A 465 7.86 22.81 14.88
N ARG A 466 7.12 21.68 14.98
CA ARG A 466 5.80 21.48 14.33
C ARG A 466 4.80 22.53 14.74
N VAL A 467 4.81 22.90 16.01
CA VAL A 467 4.03 23.99 16.57
C VAL A 467 5.01 25.02 17.10
N ARG A 468 5.17 26.12 16.36
CA ARG A 468 6.18 27.14 16.62
C ARG A 468 5.57 28.52 16.78
N TRP A 469 6.30 29.37 17.49
CA TRP A 469 5.99 30.79 17.59
C TRP A 469 6.58 31.56 16.41
N ALA A 470 5.84 32.52 15.87
CA ALA A 470 6.32 33.46 14.87
C ALA A 470 6.04 34.91 15.29
N SER A 471 7.12 35.66 15.52
CA SER A 471 7.14 37.09 15.84
C SER A 471 7.22 38.00 14.62
N ASP A 472 7.33 37.44 13.41
CA ASP A 472 7.26 38.19 12.17
C ASP A 472 6.32 37.50 11.17
N GLN A 473 5.83 38.26 10.19
CA GLN A 473 4.89 37.78 9.18
C GLN A 473 5.17 38.39 7.81
N VAL A 474 5.08 37.56 6.78
CA VAL A 474 5.07 38.00 5.39
C VAL A 474 3.82 37.49 4.69
N VAL A 475 3.20 38.32 3.85
CA VAL A 475 2.00 37.93 3.11
C VAL A 475 2.38 37.58 1.67
N ARG A 476 1.91 36.41 1.22
CA ARG A 476 2.09 35.91 -0.16
C ARG A 476 0.78 35.29 -0.63
N THR A 477 0.08 35.99 -1.52
CA THR A 477 -1.27 35.61 -1.94
C THR A 477 -1.29 34.52 -3.01
N SER A 478 -0.21 34.34 -3.77
CA SER A 478 -0.10 33.25 -4.75
C SER A 478 0.65 32.05 -4.18
N SER A 479 0.18 30.85 -4.54
CA SER A 479 0.76 29.57 -4.12
C SER A 479 2.25 29.49 -4.45
N LYS A 480 2.60 29.74 -5.72
CA LYS A 480 4.00 29.80 -6.17
C LYS A 480 4.86 30.73 -5.31
N ALA A 481 4.39 31.94 -4.98
CA ALA A 481 5.19 32.87 -4.20
C ALA A 481 5.36 32.42 -2.74
N ARG A 482 4.38 31.70 -2.17
CA ARG A 482 4.52 31.06 -0.85
C ARG A 482 5.58 29.98 -0.89
N VAL A 483 5.47 29.06 -1.84
CA VAL A 483 6.42 27.94 -2.01
C VAL A 483 7.84 28.45 -2.28
N ASP A 484 8.01 29.43 -3.17
CA ASP A 484 9.30 30.04 -3.45
C ASP A 484 9.89 30.72 -2.18
N THR A 485 9.05 31.38 -1.36
CA THR A 485 9.48 32.00 -0.09
C THR A 485 9.86 30.97 0.97
N LEU A 486 9.10 29.88 1.08
CA LEU A 486 9.38 28.78 2.04
C LEU A 486 10.59 27.94 1.65
N SER A 487 10.94 27.91 0.36
CA SER A 487 12.14 27.24 -0.15
C SER A 487 13.41 28.06 0.08
N ASP A 488 13.29 29.35 0.37
CA ASP A 488 14.41 30.25 0.63
C ASP A 488 14.91 30.08 2.07
N GLN A 489 16.10 29.48 2.22
CA GLN A 489 16.73 29.26 3.53
C GLN A 489 17.08 30.57 4.26
N SER A 490 17.06 31.73 3.58
CA SER A 490 17.27 33.02 4.25
C SER A 490 16.02 33.54 4.97
N LEU A 491 14.86 32.88 4.82
CA LEU A 491 13.65 33.23 5.55
C LEU A 491 13.83 32.94 7.04
N PRO A 492 13.72 33.95 7.93
CA PRO A 492 13.93 33.76 9.36
C PRO A 492 12.96 32.76 9.99
N ASP A 493 13.44 31.95 10.93
CA ASP A 493 12.68 30.87 11.58
C ASP A 493 11.44 31.35 12.33
N ASP A 494 11.46 32.60 12.81
CA ASP A 494 10.36 33.26 13.52
C ASP A 494 9.39 34.00 12.58
N THR A 495 9.52 33.83 11.27
CA THR A 495 8.62 34.40 10.27
C THR A 495 7.54 33.39 9.86
N VAL A 496 6.28 33.82 9.77
CA VAL A 496 5.18 33.05 9.15
C VAL A 496 4.84 33.58 7.76
N VAL A 497 4.58 32.69 6.80
CA VAL A 497 4.10 33.06 5.46
C VAL A 497 2.59 32.95 5.40
N LEU A 498 1.87 34.07 5.53
CA LEU A 498 0.41 34.11 5.47
C LEU A 498 -0.11 34.14 4.03
N SER A 499 -1.17 33.38 3.76
CA SER A 499 -1.81 33.34 2.44
C SER A 499 -2.68 34.57 2.16
N GLU A 500 -3.16 35.24 3.20
CA GLU A 500 -4.02 36.40 3.10
C GLU A 500 -3.58 37.51 4.06
N ARG A 501 -4.07 38.74 3.84
CA ARG A 501 -3.79 39.84 4.77
C ARG A 501 -4.58 39.62 6.06
N SER A 502 -3.93 39.89 7.18
CA SER A 502 -4.55 39.92 8.50
C SER A 502 -4.49 41.34 9.07
N ASP A 503 -5.48 41.70 9.89
CA ASP A 503 -5.45 42.94 10.68
C ASP A 503 -4.52 42.82 11.89
N HIS A 504 -4.11 41.59 12.23
CA HIS A 504 -3.12 41.32 13.25
C HIS A 504 -1.69 41.50 12.75
N ARG A 505 -0.81 41.98 13.62
CA ARG A 505 0.61 42.20 13.32
C ARG A 505 1.47 41.76 14.48
N ALA A 506 2.28 40.73 14.26
CA ALA A 506 3.20 40.21 15.26
C ALA A 506 4.20 41.28 15.72
N GLU A 507 4.55 41.22 17.00
CA GLU A 507 5.54 42.08 17.64
C GLU A 507 6.94 41.51 17.41
N THR A 508 7.72 42.19 16.56
CA THR A 508 9.07 41.76 16.19
C THR A 508 9.95 41.58 17.43
N GLY A 509 10.55 40.40 17.57
CA GLY A 509 11.41 40.04 18.70
C GLY A 509 10.66 39.49 19.93
N GLY A 510 9.32 39.44 19.89
CA GLY A 510 8.52 38.74 20.89
C GLY A 510 8.81 37.23 20.86
N THR A 511 9.17 36.65 22.00
CA THR A 511 9.41 35.20 22.13
C THR A 511 8.26 34.52 22.83
N ALA A 512 8.09 33.21 22.62
CA ALA A 512 7.17 32.40 23.40
C ALA A 512 7.73 31.03 23.74
N ARG A 513 7.37 30.51 24.91
CA ARG A 513 7.54 29.09 25.25
C ARG A 513 6.27 28.34 24.84
N VAL A 514 6.40 27.43 23.89
CA VAL A 514 5.31 26.56 23.43
C VAL A 514 5.51 25.17 24.02
N THR A 515 4.51 24.68 24.76
CA THR A 515 4.52 23.32 25.34
C THR A 515 3.33 22.54 24.83
N LEU A 516 3.58 21.46 24.10
CA LEU A 516 2.53 20.56 23.62
C LEU A 516 1.99 19.69 24.75
N ARG A 517 0.67 19.52 24.76
CA ARG A 517 0.01 18.52 25.62
C ARG A 517 -0.16 17.22 24.84
N PRO A 518 -0.02 16.06 25.51
CA PRO A 518 -0.40 14.78 24.93
C PRO A 518 -1.85 14.85 24.42
N GLY A 519 -2.05 14.51 23.16
CA GLY A 519 -3.33 14.65 22.46
C GLY A 519 -3.72 13.41 21.68
N ASP A 520 -4.91 13.45 21.06
CA ASP A 520 -5.36 12.44 20.12
C ASP A 520 -4.97 12.82 18.67
N VAL A 521 -5.19 11.88 17.74
CA VAL A 521 -4.87 12.08 16.31
C VAL A 521 -5.77 13.10 15.58
N ASN A 522 -6.81 13.60 16.23
CA ASN A 522 -7.78 14.56 15.70
C ASN A 522 -7.55 15.98 16.23
N GLY A 523 -6.48 16.24 17.00
CA GLY A 523 -6.26 17.55 17.58
C GLY A 523 -4.81 17.83 17.96
N THR A 524 -4.56 19.08 18.31
CA THR A 524 -3.28 19.53 18.88
C THR A 524 -3.59 20.61 19.91
N THR A 525 -3.02 20.46 21.11
CA THR A 525 -3.18 21.43 22.19
C THR A 525 -1.81 21.92 22.63
N ALA A 526 -1.65 23.24 22.69
CA ALA A 526 -0.42 23.89 23.12
C ALA A 526 -0.72 24.88 24.24
N ASP A 527 0.06 24.83 25.32
CA ASP A 527 0.16 25.95 26.26
C ASP A 527 1.27 26.89 25.76
N VAL A 528 0.96 28.17 25.66
CA VAL A 528 1.83 29.22 25.10
C VAL A 528 2.05 30.29 26.17
N ASP A 529 3.32 30.59 26.48
CA ASP A 529 3.72 31.69 27.35
C ASP A 529 4.52 32.69 26.51
N ALA A 530 3.86 33.77 26.05
CA ALA A 530 4.36 34.72 25.08
C ALA A 530 4.71 36.07 25.69
N THR A 531 5.86 36.61 25.31
CA THR A 531 6.38 37.93 25.76
C THR A 531 5.89 39.10 24.92
N GLY A 532 5.29 38.83 23.76
CA GLY A 532 4.73 39.81 22.83
C GLY A 532 3.62 39.15 22.00
N ASP A 533 2.90 39.95 21.22
CA ASP A 533 1.85 39.45 20.33
C ASP A 533 2.44 38.70 19.12
N GLY A 534 1.82 37.62 18.65
CA GLY A 534 2.34 36.86 17.50
C GLY A 534 1.47 35.70 17.05
N TRP A 535 2.07 34.84 16.23
CA TRP A 535 1.37 33.71 15.61
C TRP A 535 1.86 32.38 16.17
N LEU A 536 0.93 31.53 16.57
CA LEU A 536 1.20 30.11 16.78
C LEU A 536 0.99 29.38 15.44
N VAL A 537 2.08 28.96 14.81
CA VAL A 537 2.08 28.27 13.51
C VAL A 537 2.07 26.77 13.72
N VAL A 538 1.23 26.05 12.98
CA VAL A 538 1.10 24.59 13.02
C VAL A 538 1.37 24.01 11.63
N ALA A 539 2.47 23.26 11.50
CA ALA A 539 2.96 22.67 10.26
C ALA A 539 2.25 21.34 9.92
N ASP A 540 0.93 21.28 10.04
CA ASP A 540 0.10 20.11 9.68
C ASP A 540 -0.69 20.40 8.39
N SER A 541 -1.20 19.37 7.70
CA SER A 541 -2.09 19.57 6.54
C SER A 541 -3.49 20.04 6.99
N LEU A 542 -3.62 21.35 7.27
CA LEU A 542 -4.80 21.96 7.91
C LEU A 542 -5.76 22.64 6.93
N GLN A 543 -5.38 22.84 5.67
CA GLN A 543 -6.21 23.49 4.63
C GLN A 543 -7.48 22.72 4.20
N ARG A 544 -7.81 21.61 4.88
CA ARG A 544 -9.04 20.85 4.63
C ARG A 544 -10.19 21.31 5.53
N PRO A 545 -11.44 21.28 5.07
CA PRO A 545 -12.59 21.59 5.92
C PRO A 545 -12.69 20.65 7.12
N GLY A 546 -13.12 21.19 8.27
CA GLY A 546 -13.37 20.43 9.50
C GLY A 546 -12.48 20.78 10.68
N TRP A 547 -11.39 21.52 10.45
CA TRP A 547 -10.54 22.07 11.50
C TRP A 547 -11.14 23.34 12.11
N THR A 548 -10.97 23.47 13.43
CA THR A 548 -11.38 24.63 14.24
C THR A 548 -10.30 24.92 15.27
N ALA A 549 -10.19 26.16 15.73
CA ALA A 549 -9.24 26.59 16.74
C ALA A 549 -9.92 27.40 17.85
N THR A 550 -9.39 27.28 19.07
CA THR A 550 -9.79 28.11 20.22
C THR A 550 -8.56 28.61 20.97
N VAL A 551 -8.62 29.83 21.51
CA VAL A 551 -7.67 30.38 22.48
C VAL A 551 -8.41 30.57 23.80
N ASP A 552 -7.96 29.90 24.86
CA ASP A 552 -8.59 29.88 26.19
C ASP A 552 -10.08 29.47 26.17
N GLY A 553 -10.45 28.62 25.20
CA GLY A 553 -11.81 28.13 25.00
C GLY A 553 -12.69 29.02 24.12
N GLU A 554 -12.23 30.22 23.77
CA GLU A 554 -12.94 31.11 22.85
C GLU A 554 -12.57 30.79 21.39
N PRO A 555 -13.54 30.63 20.47
CA PRO A 555 -13.27 30.38 19.06
C PRO A 555 -12.47 31.51 18.40
N VAL A 556 -11.46 31.13 17.63
CA VAL A 556 -10.63 32.05 16.86
C VAL A 556 -10.47 31.56 15.42
N ASP A 557 -10.11 32.49 14.54
CA ASP A 557 -9.85 32.15 13.14
C ASP A 557 -8.56 31.36 12.98
N LEU A 558 -8.64 30.30 12.19
CA LEU A 558 -7.48 29.52 11.75
C LEU A 558 -7.03 30.06 10.39
N VAL A 559 -5.93 30.82 10.37
CA VAL A 559 -5.44 31.52 9.18
C VAL A 559 -4.52 30.60 8.38
N ALA A 560 -4.69 30.55 7.06
CA ALA A 560 -3.82 29.77 6.20
C ALA A 560 -2.38 30.32 6.22
N ALA A 561 -1.43 29.44 6.56
CA ALA A 561 -0.04 29.81 6.80
C ALA A 561 0.92 28.72 6.30
N ASP A 562 2.14 29.11 5.92
CA ASP A 562 3.19 28.23 5.40
C ASP A 562 2.66 27.26 4.33
N ASP A 563 1.83 27.80 3.44
CA ASP A 563 1.10 27.16 2.34
C ASP A 563 0.10 26.07 2.76
N ALA A 564 0.56 24.97 3.35
CA ALA A 564 -0.28 23.83 3.75
C ALA A 564 -0.68 23.82 5.24
N GLY A 565 0.07 24.57 6.06
CA GLY A 565 -0.14 24.73 7.50
C GLY A 565 -1.25 25.71 7.84
N ALA A 566 -1.33 26.09 9.11
CA ALA A 566 -2.16 27.19 9.56
C ALA A 566 -1.55 27.91 10.76
N ALA A 567 -2.03 29.12 11.04
CA ALA A 567 -1.61 29.94 12.15
C ALA A 567 -2.80 30.46 12.96
N VAL A 568 -2.61 30.61 14.26
CA VAL A 568 -3.57 31.19 15.20
C VAL A 568 -2.95 32.44 15.81
N TRP A 569 -3.70 33.53 15.85
CA TRP A 569 -3.27 34.75 16.52
C TRP A 569 -3.31 34.59 18.04
N VAL A 570 -2.24 34.95 18.73
CA VAL A 570 -2.11 34.85 20.19
C VAL A 570 -1.48 36.13 20.71
N THR A 571 -2.08 36.71 21.75
CA THR A 571 -1.57 37.91 22.42
C THR A 571 -0.46 37.58 23.41
N ALA A 572 0.27 38.59 23.87
CA ALA A 572 1.21 38.45 24.98
C ALA A 572 0.51 37.91 26.25
N GLY A 573 1.15 36.96 26.94
CA GLY A 573 0.65 36.31 28.13
C GLY A 573 0.62 34.78 28.04
N GLU A 574 -0.01 34.16 29.03
CA GLU A 574 -0.24 32.71 29.08
C GLU A 574 -1.58 32.38 28.43
N HIS A 575 -1.55 31.51 27.42
CA HIS A 575 -2.72 31.10 26.65
C HIS A 575 -2.72 29.60 26.40
N ARG A 576 -3.91 29.00 26.35
CA ARG A 576 -4.10 27.64 25.81
C ARG A 576 -4.71 27.70 24.43
N VAL A 577 -3.98 27.18 23.45
CA VAL A 577 -4.47 27.03 22.07
C VAL A 577 -4.85 25.58 21.81
N GLU A 578 -6.06 25.34 21.33
CA GLU A 578 -6.55 24.01 20.95
C GLU A 578 -7.03 24.02 19.50
N LEU A 579 -6.49 23.10 18.70
CA LEU A 579 -6.96 22.79 17.36
C LEU A 579 -7.67 21.44 17.38
N ARG A 580 -8.84 21.37 16.75
CA ARG A 580 -9.66 20.15 16.72
C ARG A 580 -10.26 19.92 15.35
N TYR A 581 -10.15 18.68 14.88
CA TYR A 581 -10.76 18.21 13.65
C TYR A 581 -12.10 17.53 13.92
N SER A 582 -13.10 17.89 13.13
CA SER A 582 -14.41 17.25 13.09
C SER A 582 -14.72 16.86 11.64
N VAL A 583 -15.09 15.58 11.42
CA VAL A 583 -15.35 15.07 10.07
C VAL A 583 -16.58 15.79 9.48
N PRO A 584 -16.41 16.56 8.39
CA PRO A 584 -17.53 17.26 7.77
C PRO A 584 -18.63 16.28 7.36
N GLY A 585 -19.87 16.55 7.75
CA GLY A 585 -21.03 15.73 7.41
C GLY A 585 -21.21 14.45 8.24
N ALA A 586 -20.38 14.17 9.25
CA ALA A 586 -20.52 12.98 10.09
C ALA A 586 -21.91 12.84 10.74
N HIS A 587 -22.44 13.93 11.31
CA HIS A 587 -23.78 13.93 11.91
C HIS A 587 -24.89 13.57 10.90
N LEU A 588 -24.78 14.02 9.65
CA LEU A 588 -25.72 13.66 8.58
C LEU A 588 -25.61 12.18 8.23
N GLY A 589 -24.38 11.65 8.12
CA GLY A 589 -24.13 10.23 7.88
C GLY A 589 -24.73 9.33 8.97
N TYR A 590 -24.57 9.71 10.24
CA TYR A 590 -25.19 9.00 11.36
C TYR A 590 -26.72 9.04 11.28
N ALA A 591 -27.31 10.21 10.99
CA ALA A 591 -28.75 10.35 10.84
C ALA A 591 -29.31 9.47 9.70
N LEU A 592 -28.66 9.44 8.54
CA LEU A 592 -29.05 8.60 7.40
C LEU A 592 -28.92 7.10 7.70
N THR A 593 -27.87 6.71 8.40
CA THR A 593 -27.64 5.31 8.79
C THR A 593 -28.72 4.83 9.76
N ILE A 594 -28.96 5.61 10.82
CA ILE A 594 -30.01 5.30 11.81
C ILE A 594 -31.38 5.27 11.12
N GLY A 595 -31.69 6.25 10.27
CA GLY A 595 -32.93 6.27 9.50
C GLY A 595 -33.11 5.04 8.61
N SER A 596 -32.05 4.60 7.93
CA SER A 596 -32.07 3.41 7.08
C SER A 596 -32.31 2.13 7.88
N VAL A 597 -31.64 1.98 9.03
CA VAL A 597 -31.84 0.85 9.95
C VAL A 597 -33.28 0.80 10.44
N VAL A 598 -33.86 1.95 10.82
CA VAL A 598 -35.26 2.05 11.26
C VAL A 598 -36.22 1.63 10.13
N VAL A 599 -35.98 2.09 8.89
CA VAL A 599 -36.81 1.71 7.73
C VAL A 599 -36.74 0.21 7.44
N VAL A 600 -35.54 -0.39 7.45
CA VAL A 600 -35.35 -1.83 7.24
C VAL A 600 -36.01 -2.63 8.35
N ALA A 601 -35.82 -2.25 9.61
CA ALA A 601 -36.45 -2.90 10.75
C ALA A 601 -37.99 -2.82 10.66
N ALA A 602 -38.54 -1.65 10.33
CA ALA A 602 -39.97 -1.47 10.13
C ALA A 602 -40.49 -2.36 8.99
N ALA A 603 -39.78 -2.42 7.86
CA ALA A 603 -40.15 -3.28 6.73
C ALA A 603 -40.13 -4.77 7.11
N CYS A 604 -39.12 -5.23 7.84
CA CYS A 604 -39.02 -6.61 8.34
C CYS A 604 -40.16 -6.95 9.32
N VAL A 605 -40.50 -6.03 10.24
CA VAL A 605 -41.63 -6.18 11.17
C VAL A 605 -42.95 -6.22 10.39
N LEU A 606 -43.17 -5.28 9.48
CA LEU A 606 -44.36 -5.24 8.61
C LEU A 606 -44.51 -6.53 7.79
N PHE A 607 -43.41 -7.02 7.19
CA PHE A 607 -43.40 -8.27 6.44
C PHE A 607 -43.70 -9.47 7.34
N SER A 608 -43.11 -9.54 8.53
CA SER A 608 -43.34 -10.60 9.51
C SER A 608 -44.77 -10.61 10.04
N VAL A 609 -45.34 -9.43 10.33
CA VAL A 609 -46.74 -9.28 10.76
C VAL A 609 -47.70 -9.65 9.63
N ARG A 610 -47.42 -9.23 8.38
CA ARG A 610 -48.22 -9.63 7.20
C ARG A 610 -48.14 -11.14 6.96
N ARG A 611 -46.97 -11.77 7.12
CA ARG A 611 -46.80 -13.23 6.99
C ARG A 611 -47.55 -14.00 8.09
N ARG A 612 -47.52 -13.52 9.34
CA ARG A 612 -48.31 -14.08 10.45
C ARG A 612 -49.82 -13.93 10.26
N ARG A 613 -50.28 -12.81 9.68
CA ARG A 613 -51.69 -12.58 9.36
C ARG A 613 -52.17 -13.40 8.15
N GLY A 614 -51.32 -13.63 7.16
CA GLY A 614 -51.63 -14.49 6.00
C GLY A 614 -51.62 -15.99 6.28
N GLY A 615 -51.02 -16.43 7.40
CA GLY A 615 -51.01 -17.83 7.86
C GLY A 615 -52.24 -18.25 8.67
N ARG A 616 -53.13 -17.32 9.03
CA ARG A 616 -54.44 -17.63 9.64
C ARG A 616 -55.53 -17.60 8.55
N ARG A 617 -55.58 -18.64 7.72
CA ARG A 617 -56.86 -19.05 7.10
C ARG A 617 -57.62 -19.86 8.15
N PRO A 618 -58.90 -19.56 8.43
CA PRO A 618 -59.70 -20.43 9.27
C PRO A 618 -59.89 -21.75 8.52
N ASP A 619 -59.49 -22.86 9.14
CA ASP A 619 -60.00 -24.19 8.79
C ASP A 619 -61.50 -24.17 9.07
N GLY A 620 -62.27 -23.82 8.05
CA GLY A 620 -63.72 -23.95 8.03
C GLY A 620 -64.07 -25.40 7.74
N THR A 621 -64.48 -26.08 8.80
CA THR A 621 -65.08 -27.41 8.85
C THR A 621 -66.26 -27.58 7.89
N THR A 622 -66.25 -28.71 7.18
CA THR A 622 -67.42 -29.41 6.60
C THR A 622 -68.38 -29.87 7.72
N PRO A 623 -69.68 -30.10 7.43
CA PRO A 623 -70.13 -31.26 6.65
C PRO A 623 -70.58 -30.93 5.22
#